data_AF-A0AAW5Z0E5-F1
#
_entry.id   AF-A0AAW5Z0E5-F1
#
_cell.length_a   1.000
_cell.length_b   1.000
_cell.length_c   1.000
_cell.angle_alpha   90.00
_cell.angle_beta   90.00
_cell.angle_gamma   90.00
#
_symmetry.space_group_name_H-M   'P 1'
#
loop_
_entity.id
_entity.type
_entity.pdbx_description
1 polymer ?
#
loop_
_entity_poly.entity_id
_entity_poly.type
_entity_poly.pdbx_seq_one_letter_code
_entity_poly.pdbx_strand_id
1 'polypeptide(L)'
;MTKVLENEEFNSIHIDEGGVFNSLRFEKCLFQSCSILSRKLNDNSDLPPRFENILIKDCTALNCVSGPAFLKDVTVENFRTGDIFLIYSTMFHHVTLKGKLGAIKINKKDYVRDYDSHQRHIEMMRTRFYSQIDWAMDISQAKFLSFSCKGIPAKLIRRDSETQFVV
;
A
#
# COMPACT_ATOMS: atom_id res chain seq x y z
N MET A 1 -17.95 -3.66 13.47
CA MET A 1 -18.60 -4.67 12.60
C MET A 1 -17.85 -4.66 11.28
N THR A 2 -17.39 -5.83 10.81
CA THR A 2 -16.59 -5.92 9.57
C THR A 2 -17.51 -5.95 8.36
N LYS A 3 -17.26 -5.08 7.37
CA LYS A 3 -18.00 -5.06 6.10
C LYS A 3 -17.30 -5.96 5.09
N VAL A 4 -18.04 -6.90 4.52
CA VAL A 4 -17.56 -7.79 3.46
C VAL A 4 -18.13 -7.33 2.12
N LEU A 5 -17.27 -7.26 1.11
CA LEU A 5 -17.56 -6.93 -0.27
C LEU A 5 -17.02 -8.12 -1.09
N GLU A 6 -17.90 -8.86 -1.75
CA GLU A 6 -17.53 -10.07 -2.48
C GLU A 6 -18.04 -10.01 -3.92
N ASN A 7 -17.21 -10.37 -4.89
CA ASN A 7 -17.53 -10.36 -6.34
C ASN A 7 -17.99 -8.98 -6.88
N GLU A 8 -17.57 -7.91 -6.22
CA GLU A 8 -17.88 -6.54 -6.62
C GLU A 8 -16.86 -5.98 -7.64
N GLU A 9 -17.34 -5.11 -8.51
CA GLU A 9 -16.50 -4.34 -9.44
C GLU A 9 -16.47 -2.86 -9.04
N PHE A 10 -15.27 -2.35 -8.80
CA PHE A 10 -15.02 -0.94 -8.49
C PHE A 10 -14.36 -0.28 -9.68
N ASN A 11 -15.06 0.68 -10.30
CA ASN A 11 -14.61 1.38 -11.48
C ASN A 11 -14.43 2.87 -11.17
N SER A 12 -13.25 3.41 -11.47
CA SER A 12 -12.96 4.86 -11.37
C SER A 12 -13.20 5.45 -9.97
N ILE A 13 -12.90 4.69 -8.92
CA ILE A 13 -12.97 5.19 -7.54
C ILE A 13 -11.69 5.97 -7.23
N HIS A 14 -11.84 7.22 -6.80
CA HIS A 14 -10.72 8.12 -6.47
C HIS A 14 -10.83 8.60 -5.02
N ILE A 15 -9.85 8.22 -4.20
CA ILE A 15 -9.70 8.70 -2.81
C ILE A 15 -8.64 9.80 -2.83
N ASP A 16 -9.10 11.05 -2.73
CA ASP A 16 -8.26 12.24 -2.91
C ASP A 16 -7.96 13.03 -1.63
N GLU A 17 -8.62 12.65 -0.55
CA GLU A 17 -8.56 13.32 0.75
C GLU A 17 -8.23 12.33 1.87
N GLY A 18 -7.92 12.89 3.05
CA GLY A 18 -7.75 12.10 4.26
C GLY A 18 -9.03 11.36 4.64
N GLY A 19 -8.90 10.32 5.44
CA GLY A 19 -10.03 9.50 5.87
C GLY A 19 -9.55 8.27 6.61
N VAL A 20 -10.45 7.59 7.32
CA VAL A 20 -10.16 6.31 7.97
C VAL A 20 -11.11 5.26 7.41
N PHE A 21 -10.54 4.30 6.69
CA PHE A 21 -11.23 3.14 6.15
C PHE A 21 -10.86 1.96 7.04
N ASN A 22 -11.83 1.39 7.75
CA ASN A 22 -11.55 0.36 8.74
C ASN A 22 -12.47 -0.84 8.58
N SER A 23 -11.96 -2.03 8.89
CA SER A 23 -12.75 -3.26 9.01
C SER A 23 -13.48 -3.62 7.72
N LEU A 24 -12.76 -3.57 6.59
CA LEU A 24 -13.26 -3.95 5.27
C LEU A 24 -12.60 -5.24 4.80
N ARG A 25 -13.37 -6.07 4.11
CA ARG A 25 -12.88 -7.27 3.43
C ARG A 25 -13.35 -7.25 1.99
N PHE A 26 -12.41 -7.31 1.07
CA PHE A 26 -12.65 -7.42 -0.36
C PHE A 26 -12.26 -8.82 -0.79
N GLU A 27 -13.21 -9.58 -1.31
CA GLU A 27 -12.98 -10.96 -1.73
C GLU A 27 -13.44 -11.14 -3.18
N LYS A 28 -12.55 -11.61 -4.06
CA LYS A 28 -12.85 -11.82 -5.50
C LYS A 28 -13.32 -10.54 -6.23
N CYS A 29 -12.92 -9.37 -5.75
CA CYS A 29 -13.29 -8.09 -6.37
C CYS A 29 -12.36 -7.72 -7.53
N LEU A 30 -12.90 -6.91 -8.45
CA LEU A 30 -12.13 -6.23 -9.50
C LEU A 30 -12.06 -4.73 -9.19
N PHE A 31 -10.86 -4.17 -9.16
CA PHE A 31 -10.62 -2.73 -9.13
C PHE A 31 -10.08 -2.31 -10.49
N GLN A 32 -10.74 -1.37 -11.14
CA GLN A 32 -10.33 -0.86 -12.44
C GLN A 32 -10.30 0.66 -12.44
N SER A 33 -9.18 1.22 -12.91
CA SER A 33 -8.95 2.67 -13.00
C SER A 33 -9.13 3.41 -11.67
N CYS A 34 -8.90 2.73 -10.53
CA CYS A 34 -9.04 3.31 -9.20
C CYS A 34 -7.74 3.97 -8.73
N SER A 35 -7.84 5.02 -7.93
CA SER A 35 -6.67 5.66 -7.35
C SER A 35 -6.87 6.06 -5.89
N ILE A 36 -5.78 5.97 -5.14
CA ILE A 36 -5.63 6.64 -3.85
C ILE A 36 -4.53 7.67 -4.08
N LEU A 37 -4.88 8.96 -4.09
CA LEU A 37 -3.94 10.05 -4.34
C LEU A 37 -4.19 11.14 -3.32
N SER A 38 -3.36 11.26 -2.28
CA SER A 38 -3.51 12.36 -1.33
C SER A 38 -3.03 13.68 -1.97
N ARG A 39 -3.95 14.42 -2.60
CA ARG A 39 -3.64 15.64 -3.38
C ARG A 39 -3.41 16.89 -2.52
N LYS A 40 -3.63 16.86 -1.20
CA LYS A 40 -3.58 18.05 -0.34
C LYS A 40 -2.81 17.83 0.96
N LEU A 41 -1.61 17.24 0.94
CA LEU A 41 -0.70 17.36 2.09
C LEU A 41 -0.15 18.79 2.13
N ASN A 42 -0.98 19.72 2.57
CA ASN A 42 -0.63 21.12 2.83
C ASN A 42 -0.35 21.25 4.33
N ASP A 43 0.60 22.10 4.70
CA ASP A 43 1.45 22.02 5.89
C ASP A 43 0.82 21.85 7.30
N ASN A 44 -0.50 21.75 7.53
CA ASN A 44 -1.02 21.73 8.92
C ASN A 44 -2.32 20.95 9.23
N SER A 45 -2.94 20.17 8.35
CA SER A 45 -4.16 19.42 8.74
C SER A 45 -4.43 18.09 8.04
N ASP A 46 -3.92 17.90 6.83
CA ASP A 46 -4.40 16.81 6.00
C ASP A 46 -3.45 15.62 6.15
N LEU A 47 -3.91 14.60 6.88
CA LEU A 47 -3.20 13.34 6.97
C LEU A 47 -3.53 12.48 5.74
N PRO A 48 -2.57 11.72 5.21
CA PRO A 48 -2.85 10.69 4.22
C PRO A 48 -4.00 9.77 4.67
N PRO A 49 -4.81 9.25 3.74
CA PRO A 49 -5.86 8.29 4.08
C PRO A 49 -5.27 7.07 4.81
N ARG A 50 -5.97 6.64 5.85
CA ARG A 50 -5.63 5.49 6.69
C ARG A 50 -6.53 4.33 6.35
N PHE A 51 -5.93 3.17 6.12
CA PHE A 51 -6.62 1.90 5.90
C PHE A 51 -6.21 0.93 6.99
N GLU A 52 -7.17 0.51 7.80
CA GLU A 52 -6.94 -0.27 9.01
C GLU A 52 -7.76 -1.55 9.02
N ASN A 53 -7.18 -2.66 9.44
CA ASN A 53 -7.88 -3.96 9.53
C ASN A 53 -8.57 -4.35 8.22
N ILE A 54 -7.80 -4.36 7.13
CA ILE A 54 -8.31 -4.63 5.77
C ILE A 54 -7.84 -6.01 5.30
N LEU A 55 -8.75 -6.77 4.70
CA LEU A 55 -8.38 -7.92 3.87
C LEU A 55 -8.68 -7.63 2.40
N ILE A 56 -7.72 -7.94 1.54
CA ILE A 56 -7.89 -8.03 0.09
C ILE A 56 -7.51 -9.46 -0.30
N LYS A 57 -8.46 -10.25 -0.77
CA LYS A 57 -8.25 -11.67 -1.08
C LYS A 57 -8.80 -12.05 -2.45
N ASP A 58 -8.00 -12.73 -3.25
CA ASP A 58 -8.38 -13.22 -4.59
C ASP A 58 -8.85 -12.09 -5.53
N CYS A 59 -8.41 -10.86 -5.29
CA CYS A 59 -8.82 -9.67 -6.04
C CYS A 59 -7.89 -9.37 -7.22
N THR A 60 -8.37 -8.52 -8.13
CA THR A 60 -7.59 -8.03 -9.28
C THR A 60 -7.60 -6.50 -9.31
N ALA A 61 -6.46 -5.86 -9.59
CA ALA A 61 -6.37 -4.42 -9.83
C ALA A 61 -5.77 -4.09 -11.21
N LEU A 62 -6.53 -3.39 -12.04
CA LEU A 62 -6.18 -2.99 -13.40
C LEU A 62 -6.10 -1.46 -13.49
N ASN A 63 -4.98 -0.94 -13.99
CA ASN A 63 -4.77 0.50 -14.13
C ASN A 63 -4.98 1.29 -12.82
N CYS A 64 -4.60 0.69 -11.70
CA CYS A 64 -4.74 1.31 -10.38
C CYS A 64 -3.40 1.83 -9.85
N VAL A 65 -3.47 2.85 -8.99
CA VAL A 65 -2.33 3.43 -8.29
C VAL A 65 -2.70 3.74 -6.85
N SER A 66 -1.75 3.62 -5.92
CA SER A 66 -1.98 3.93 -4.52
C SER A 66 -0.91 4.85 -3.95
N GLY A 67 -1.35 5.78 -3.11
CA GLY A 67 -0.53 6.55 -2.18
C GLY A 67 -0.32 8.02 -2.59
N PRO A 68 0.06 8.89 -1.64
CA PRO A 68 0.45 8.61 -0.25
C PRO A 68 -0.71 8.08 0.63
N ALA A 69 -0.42 7.11 1.51
CA ALA A 69 -1.40 6.49 2.42
C ALA A 69 -0.72 5.85 3.65
N PHE A 70 -1.52 5.53 4.67
CA PHE A 70 -1.13 4.68 5.79
C PHE A 70 -1.89 3.36 5.74
N LEU A 71 -1.19 2.24 5.77
CA LEU A 71 -1.77 0.91 5.83
C LEU A 71 -1.39 0.27 7.17
N LYS A 72 -2.40 -0.10 7.96
CA LYS A 72 -2.22 -0.78 9.25
C LYS A 72 -3.05 -2.06 9.31
N ASP A 73 -2.45 -3.17 9.74
CA ASP A 73 -3.16 -4.45 9.88
C ASP A 73 -3.87 -4.85 8.56
N VAL A 74 -3.14 -4.73 7.44
CA VAL A 74 -3.67 -5.02 6.10
C VAL A 74 -3.10 -6.34 5.60
N THR A 75 -3.97 -7.24 5.14
CA THR A 75 -3.57 -8.47 4.47
C THR A 75 -3.97 -8.43 3.00
N VAL A 76 -3.02 -8.74 2.13
CA VAL A 76 -3.24 -8.92 0.69
C VAL A 76 -2.86 -10.35 0.32
N GLU A 77 -3.84 -11.11 -0.17
CA GLU A 77 -3.71 -12.52 -0.50
C GLU A 77 -4.17 -12.78 -1.94
N ASN A 78 -3.35 -13.46 -2.73
CA ASN A 78 -3.69 -13.85 -4.12
C ASN A 78 -4.18 -12.67 -4.98
N PHE A 79 -3.38 -11.63 -5.09
CA PHE A 79 -3.75 -10.37 -5.73
C PHE A 79 -3.15 -10.24 -7.13
N ARG A 80 -4.00 -10.18 -8.15
CA ARG A 80 -3.59 -9.97 -9.54
C ARG A 80 -3.48 -8.50 -9.87
N THR A 81 -2.52 -8.15 -10.71
CA THR A 81 -2.36 -6.79 -11.25
C THR A 81 -2.46 -6.84 -12.77
N GLY A 82 -2.71 -5.69 -13.40
CA GLY A 82 -2.31 -5.47 -14.79
C GLY A 82 -0.78 -5.46 -14.93
N ASP A 83 -0.24 -4.63 -15.81
CA ASP A 83 1.21 -4.54 -16.07
C ASP A 83 2.03 -4.35 -14.80
N ILE A 84 1.64 -3.37 -13.96
CA ILE A 84 2.26 -3.14 -12.66
C ILE A 84 1.34 -2.32 -11.75
N PHE A 85 1.28 -2.68 -10.46
CA PHE A 85 0.61 -1.87 -9.45
C PHE A 85 1.65 -0.98 -8.74
N LEU A 86 1.48 0.33 -8.90
CA LEU A 86 2.40 1.34 -8.37
C LEU A 86 1.88 1.87 -7.04
N ILE A 87 2.75 1.83 -6.04
CA ILE A 87 2.47 2.35 -4.70
C ILE A 87 3.49 3.47 -4.41
N TYR A 88 3.03 4.64 -3.97
CA TYR A 88 3.84 5.84 -3.79
C TYR A 88 3.74 6.36 -2.36
N SER A 89 4.87 6.57 -1.70
CA SER A 89 4.93 7.22 -0.38
C SER A 89 4.02 6.61 0.71
N THR A 90 3.63 5.35 0.55
CA THR A 90 2.80 4.63 1.51
C THR A 90 3.63 4.16 2.70
N MET A 91 3.07 4.29 3.90
CA MET A 91 3.66 3.82 5.15
C MET A 91 2.92 2.58 5.63
N PHE A 92 3.67 1.53 5.96
CA PHE A 92 3.15 0.20 6.25
C PHE A 92 3.40 -0.18 7.71
N HIS A 93 2.38 -0.65 8.40
CA HIS A 93 2.47 -1.20 9.76
C HIS A 93 1.67 -2.49 9.80
N HIS A 94 2.35 -3.60 10.08
CA HIS A 94 1.73 -4.94 10.10
C HIS A 94 1.01 -5.32 8.80
N VAL A 95 1.65 -5.07 7.65
CA VAL A 95 1.07 -5.42 6.33
C VAL A 95 1.59 -6.76 5.85
N THR A 96 0.70 -7.71 5.56
CA THR A 96 1.06 -9.04 5.06
C THR A 96 0.72 -9.17 3.59
N LEU A 97 1.71 -9.50 2.78
CA LEU A 97 1.53 -9.89 1.38
C LEU A 97 1.82 -11.39 1.26
N LYS A 98 0.87 -12.18 0.77
CA LYS A 98 1.02 -13.64 0.70
C LYS A 98 0.32 -14.26 -0.51
N GLY A 99 0.76 -15.45 -0.89
CA GLY A 99 0.24 -16.17 -2.05
C GLY A 99 0.78 -15.61 -3.36
N LYS A 100 0.02 -15.79 -4.46
CA LYS A 100 0.44 -15.34 -5.79
C LYS A 100 0.10 -13.86 -5.99
N LEU A 101 1.12 -13.04 -6.26
CA LEU A 101 0.96 -11.60 -6.41
C LEU A 101 1.44 -11.16 -7.79
N GLY A 102 0.72 -10.22 -8.39
CA GLY A 102 1.13 -9.56 -9.64
C GLY A 102 2.40 -8.73 -9.48
N ALA A 103 2.71 -7.92 -10.49
CA ALA A 103 3.86 -7.03 -10.44
C ALA A 103 3.56 -5.83 -9.53
N ILE A 104 4.35 -5.65 -8.47
CA ILE A 104 4.17 -4.57 -7.49
C ILE A 104 5.46 -3.76 -7.36
N LYS A 105 5.34 -2.43 -7.40
CA LYS A 105 6.46 -1.51 -7.17
C LYS A 105 6.10 -0.44 -6.15
N ILE A 106 6.82 -0.46 -5.04
CA ILE A 106 6.72 0.52 -3.97
C ILE A 106 7.81 1.57 -4.16
N ASN A 107 7.38 2.80 -4.40
CA ASN A 107 8.22 3.97 -4.58
C ASN A 107 8.30 4.78 -3.29
N LYS A 108 9.52 5.18 -2.96
CA LYS A 108 9.78 6.07 -1.81
C LYS A 108 9.19 7.46 -2.00
N LYS A 109 9.28 8.01 -3.21
CA LYS A 109 8.84 9.37 -3.55
C LYS A 109 7.40 9.36 -4.01
N ASP A 110 6.69 10.46 -3.78
CA ASP A 110 5.35 10.65 -4.32
C ASP A 110 5.38 10.94 -5.84
N TYR A 111 4.35 10.55 -6.57
CA TYR A 111 4.20 10.72 -8.03
C TYR A 111 3.88 12.17 -8.42
N VAL A 112 3.15 12.91 -7.57
CA VAL A 112 2.43 14.12 -8.01
C VAL A 112 3.22 15.41 -7.83
N ARG A 113 4.30 15.43 -7.05
CA ARG A 113 4.95 16.71 -6.65
C ARG A 113 6.47 16.60 -6.60
N ASP A 114 7.12 17.29 -7.53
CA ASP A 114 8.56 17.57 -7.52
C ASP A 114 8.91 18.78 -6.61
N TYR A 115 8.06 19.05 -5.61
CA TYR A 115 8.35 20.06 -4.60
C TYR A 115 9.18 19.43 -3.50
N ASP A 116 10.45 19.83 -3.46
CA ASP A 116 11.44 19.42 -2.46
C ASP A 116 10.92 19.46 -1.02
N SER A 117 10.13 20.47 -0.65
CA SER A 117 9.56 20.63 0.70
C SER A 117 8.56 19.52 1.06
N HIS A 118 7.67 19.17 0.14
CA HIS A 118 6.66 18.13 0.34
C HIS A 118 7.30 16.74 0.46
N GLN A 119 8.29 16.45 -0.39
CA GLN A 119 9.03 15.18 -0.31
C GLN A 119 9.83 15.10 1.01
N ARG A 120 10.42 16.20 1.48
CA ARG A 120 11.09 16.26 2.79
C ARG A 120 10.10 16.03 3.94
N HIS A 121 8.91 16.60 3.88
CA HIS A 121 7.86 16.39 4.88
C HIS A 121 7.45 14.91 4.97
N ILE A 122 7.17 14.26 3.82
CA ILE A 122 6.88 12.82 3.76
C ILE A 122 8.05 12.00 4.32
N GLU A 123 9.29 12.38 4.02
CA GLU A 123 10.47 11.67 4.53
C GLU A 123 10.64 11.78 6.05
N MET A 124 10.39 12.96 6.62
CA MET A 124 10.40 13.18 8.06
C MET A 124 9.30 12.35 8.75
N MET A 125 8.07 12.38 8.22
CA MET A 125 6.98 11.56 8.72
C MET A 125 7.31 10.08 8.65
N ARG A 126 7.83 9.60 7.51
CA ARG A 126 8.25 8.21 7.30
C ARG A 126 9.33 7.77 8.29
N THR A 127 10.34 8.61 8.51
CA THR A 127 11.44 8.31 9.44
C THR A 127 10.91 8.18 10.87
N ARG A 128 10.09 9.14 11.30
CA ARG A 128 9.46 9.10 12.62
C ARG A 128 8.56 7.87 12.76
N PHE A 129 7.73 7.59 11.78
CA PHE A 129 6.82 6.45 11.76
C PHE A 129 7.57 5.12 11.91
N TYR A 130 8.57 4.85 11.07
CA TYR A 130 9.31 3.59 11.12
C TYR A 130 10.24 3.45 12.33
N SER A 131 10.52 4.53 13.06
CA SER A 131 11.24 4.45 14.34
C SER A 131 10.37 3.90 15.50
N GLN A 132 9.05 3.86 15.32
CA GLN A 132 8.08 3.57 16.37
C GLN A 132 7.40 2.19 16.24
N ILE A 133 7.69 1.44 15.17
CA ILE A 133 7.05 0.15 14.91
C ILE A 133 8.06 -1.00 14.96
N ASP A 134 7.55 -2.19 15.25
CA ASP A 134 8.29 -3.45 15.34
C ASP A 134 8.52 -4.11 13.97
N TRP A 135 7.53 -4.10 13.08
CA TRP A 135 7.68 -4.52 11.68
C TRP A 135 6.67 -3.83 10.76
N ALA A 136 7.07 -3.61 9.52
CA ALA A 136 6.31 -2.88 8.52
C ALA A 136 5.52 -3.82 7.60
N MET A 137 6.24 -4.81 7.04
CA MET A 137 5.70 -5.67 6.01
C MET A 137 6.21 -7.10 6.17
N ASP A 138 5.33 -8.08 5.95
CA ASP A 138 5.68 -9.49 5.84
C ASP A 138 5.41 -9.96 4.42
N ILE A 139 6.48 -10.35 3.73
CA ILE A 139 6.45 -10.91 2.39
C ILE A 139 6.93 -12.37 2.37
N SER A 140 7.14 -13.00 3.53
CA SER A 140 7.74 -14.34 3.64
C SER A 140 6.98 -15.43 2.91
N GLN A 141 5.67 -15.24 2.68
CA GLN A 141 4.80 -16.18 1.96
C GLN A 141 4.38 -15.66 0.58
N ALA A 142 5.00 -14.59 0.08
CA ALA A 142 4.67 -13.96 -1.18
C ALA A 142 5.43 -14.60 -2.36
N LYS A 143 4.70 -14.83 -3.45
CA LYS A 143 5.24 -15.23 -4.76
C LYS A 143 4.86 -14.17 -5.78
N PHE A 144 5.76 -13.21 -6.00
CA PHE A 144 5.54 -12.10 -6.92
C PHE A 144 5.87 -12.46 -8.36
N LEU A 145 5.11 -11.93 -9.31
CA LEU A 145 5.55 -11.85 -10.72
C LEU A 145 6.77 -10.94 -10.85
N SER A 146 6.76 -9.79 -10.15
CA SER A 146 7.88 -8.88 -10.00
C SER A 146 7.67 -8.02 -8.75
N PHE A 147 8.74 -7.72 -8.02
CA PHE A 147 8.67 -6.89 -6.82
C PHE A 147 9.86 -5.96 -6.71
N SER A 148 9.59 -4.69 -6.43
CA SER A 148 10.62 -3.75 -5.98
C SER A 148 10.06 -2.88 -4.87
N CYS A 149 10.88 -2.66 -3.85
CA CYS A 149 10.48 -1.89 -2.69
C CYS A 149 11.54 -0.86 -2.32
N LYS A 150 11.12 0.40 -2.26
CA LYS A 150 11.92 1.52 -1.74
C LYS A 150 11.13 2.26 -0.67
N GLY A 151 11.84 2.75 0.34
CA GLY A 151 11.25 3.58 1.40
C GLY A 151 10.76 2.82 2.63
N ILE A 152 10.98 1.51 2.72
CA ILE A 152 10.80 0.73 3.95
C ILE A 152 12.18 0.25 4.40
N PRO A 153 12.60 0.49 5.67
CA PRO A 153 13.84 -0.07 6.19
C PRO A 153 13.85 -1.60 6.10
N ALA A 154 14.88 -2.19 5.51
CA ALA A 154 14.94 -3.64 5.26
C ALA A 154 14.77 -4.48 6.54
N LYS A 155 15.25 -3.99 7.69
CA LYS A 155 15.09 -4.66 9.00
C LYS A 155 13.63 -4.77 9.46
N LEU A 156 12.72 -3.97 8.91
CA LEU A 156 11.28 -3.99 9.21
C LEU A 156 10.49 -4.85 8.21
N ILE A 157 11.17 -5.44 7.22
CA ILE A 157 10.56 -6.37 6.26
C ILE A 157 10.90 -7.79 6.70
N ARG A 158 9.87 -8.56 7.03
CA ARG A 158 9.98 -10.01 7.19
C ARG A 158 9.95 -10.64 5.81
N ARG A 159 10.91 -11.53 5.55
CA ARG A 159 11.13 -12.17 4.26
C ARG A 159 11.53 -13.62 4.46
N ASP A 160 11.28 -14.43 3.45
CA ASP A 160 11.88 -15.75 3.35
C ASP A 160 13.34 -15.58 2.92
N SER A 161 14.28 -15.91 3.81
CA SER A 161 15.70 -15.73 3.55
C SER A 161 16.26 -16.63 2.45
N GLU A 162 15.58 -17.73 2.11
CA GLU A 162 16.04 -18.68 1.10
C GLU A 162 15.71 -18.20 -0.31
N THR A 163 14.57 -17.50 -0.47
CA THR A 163 14.03 -17.15 -1.79
C THR A 163 14.01 -15.65 -2.07
N GLN A 164 14.18 -14.79 -1.05
CA GLN A 164 14.05 -13.34 -1.17
C GLN A 164 15.29 -12.63 -0.64
N PHE A 165 15.93 -11.85 -1.52
CA PHE A 165 17.21 -11.18 -1.22
C PHE A 165 17.05 -9.67 -1.14
N VAL A 166 17.88 -9.04 -0.29
CA VAL A 166 18.01 -7.57 -0.20
C VAL A 166 19.24 -7.18 -1.01
N VAL A 167 19.07 -6.28 -1.97
CA VAL A 167 20.11 -5.81 -2.90
C VAL A 167 20.26 -4.30 -2.78
#